data_AF-A0A6N9PSX3-F1
#
_entry.id   AF-A0A6N9PSX3-F1
#
_cell.length_a   1.000
_cell.length_b   1.000
_cell.length_c   1.000
_cell.angle_alpha   90.00
_cell.angle_beta   90.00
_cell.angle_gamma   90.00
#
_symmetry.space_group_name_H-M   'P 1'
#
loop_
_entity.id
_entity.type
_entity.pdbx_description
1 polymer ?
#
loop_
_entity_poly.entity_id
_entity_poly.type
_entity_poly.pdbx_seq_one_letter_code
_entity_poly.pdbx_strand_id
1 'polypeptide(L)'
;MDMNEKVLAESKRGILGRICLILFILSVIMGISVSITSGGKALLPVLVAYIVPTGLLALLTAPVEMTVTTERVYGTGSWGKKVDLPIDTISSISSSILGGIIIGTSSGRIKFAGLGNKKEIYRCISDLLVARQKTHTAVVQPQVPAPASAADELAKYKNLLDSGVITQAEFDAKKKEILGL
;
A
#
# COMPACT_ATOMS: atom_id res chain seq x y z
N MET A 1 -1.49 -19.86 -3.83
CA MET A 1 -2.57 -19.01 -4.40
C MET A 1 -3.77 -19.27 -3.52
N ASP A 2 -3.94 -18.44 -2.49
CA ASP A 2 -5.05 -18.56 -1.55
C ASP A 2 -6.36 -18.19 -2.24
N MET A 3 -7.41 -19.00 -2.02
CA MET A 3 -8.69 -18.92 -2.74
C MET A 3 -9.49 -17.62 -2.53
N ASN A 4 -8.98 -16.65 -1.76
CA ASN A 4 -9.65 -15.39 -1.45
C ASN A 4 -8.93 -14.13 -1.97
N GLU A 5 -7.81 -14.27 -2.69
CA GLU A 5 -7.10 -13.12 -3.21
C GLU A 5 -7.80 -12.57 -4.46
N LYS A 6 -8.65 -11.55 -4.27
CA LYS A 6 -9.31 -10.84 -5.36
C LYS A 6 -8.50 -9.60 -5.74
N VAL A 7 -8.23 -9.45 -7.04
CA VAL A 7 -7.68 -8.21 -7.60
C VAL A 7 -8.79 -7.15 -7.59
N LEU A 8 -8.53 -6.03 -6.92
CA LEU A 8 -9.52 -4.96 -6.70
C LEU A 8 -9.29 -3.77 -7.63
N ALA A 9 -8.04 -3.47 -7.97
CA ALA A 9 -7.72 -2.40 -8.90
C ALA A 9 -6.35 -2.61 -9.55
N GLU A 10 -6.25 -2.27 -10.83
CA GLU A 10 -5.00 -2.25 -11.59
C GLU A 10 -4.66 -0.84 -12.07
N SER A 11 -3.37 -0.51 -12.01
CA SER A 11 -2.82 0.75 -12.51
C SER A 11 -2.81 0.78 -14.03
N LYS A 12 -3.48 1.78 -14.61
CA LYS A 12 -3.33 2.14 -16.02
C LYS A 12 -2.18 3.13 -16.19
N ARG A 13 -1.47 3.07 -17.33
CA ARG A 13 -0.45 4.08 -17.70
C ARG A 13 -1.00 5.50 -17.46
N GLY A 14 -0.26 6.27 -16.67
CA GLY A 14 -0.58 7.66 -16.39
C GLY A 14 -0.65 8.53 -17.63
N ILE A 15 -1.39 9.62 -17.52
CA ILE A 15 -1.55 10.64 -18.56
C ILE A 15 -0.19 11.11 -19.08
N LEU A 16 0.78 11.30 -18.19
CA LEU A 16 2.14 11.73 -18.54
C LEU A 16 2.87 10.71 -19.43
N GLY A 17 2.78 9.41 -19.11
CA GLY A 17 3.37 8.35 -19.93
C GLY A 17 2.68 8.21 -21.30
N ARG A 18 1.37 8.46 -21.37
CA ARG A 18 0.63 8.49 -22.64
C ARG A 18 1.02 9.69 -23.49
N ILE A 19 1.17 10.86 -22.89
CA ILE A 19 1.63 12.08 -23.57
C ILE A 19 3.06 11.88 -24.10
N CYS A 20 3.96 11.30 -23.29
CA CYS A 20 5.34 11.05 -23.71
C CYS A 20 5.41 10.08 -24.89
N LEU A 21 4.60 9.01 -24.88
CA LEU A 21 4.47 8.08 -26.00
C LEU A 21 3.94 8.79 -27.27
N ILE A 22 2.93 9.64 -27.13
CA ILE A 22 2.36 10.40 -28.26
C ILE A 22 3.39 11.38 -28.84
N LEU A 23 4.10 12.12 -27.99
CA LEU A 23 5.15 13.04 -28.42
C LEU A 23 6.32 12.31 -29.09
N PHE A 24 6.68 11.12 -28.59
CA PHE A 24 7.67 10.27 -29.24
C PHE A 24 7.21 9.87 -30.65
N ILE A 25 5.98 9.35 -30.80
CA ILE A 25 5.40 8.97 -32.09
C ILE A 25 5.36 10.16 -33.06
N LEU A 26 4.91 11.33 -32.60
CA LEU A 26 4.88 12.55 -33.41
C LEU A 26 6.29 12.98 -33.86
N SER A 27 7.30 12.89 -32.98
CA SER A 27 8.68 13.21 -33.34
C SER A 27 9.24 12.25 -34.40
N VAL A 28 8.87 10.97 -34.34
CA VAL A 28 9.26 9.97 -35.33
C VAL A 28 8.59 10.25 -36.67
N ILE A 29 7.29 10.55 -36.69
CA ILE A 29 6.56 10.90 -37.93
C ILE A 29 7.18 12.15 -38.57
N MET A 30 7.40 13.20 -37.79
CA MET A 30 8.00 14.44 -38.28
C MET A 30 9.42 14.19 -38.82
N GLY A 31 10.20 13.36 -38.14
CA GLY A 31 11.55 13.00 -38.58
C GLY A 31 11.57 12.22 -39.90
N ILE A 32 10.61 11.31 -40.10
CA ILE A 32 10.44 10.60 -41.37
C ILE A 32 10.05 11.58 -42.49
N SER A 33 9.11 12.50 -42.23
CA SER A 33 8.71 13.51 -43.21
C SER A 33 9.87 14.40 -43.66
N VAL A 34 10.68 14.90 -42.72
CA VAL A 34 11.87 15.71 -43.04
C VAL A 34 12.92 14.91 -43.83
N SER A 35 13.05 13.61 -43.54
CA SER A 35 13.97 12.73 -44.26
C SER A 35 13.54 12.50 -45.72
N ILE A 36 12.23 12.38 -45.99
CA ILE A 36 11.69 12.24 -47.34
C ILE A 36 11.91 13.55 -48.14
N THR A 37 11.57 14.70 -47.56
CA THR A 37 11.70 16.01 -48.23
C THR A 37 13.14 16.40 -48.55
N SER A 38 14.11 15.95 -47.74
CA SER A 38 15.54 16.24 -47.93
C SER A 38 16.29 15.25 -48.81
N GLY A 39 15.59 14.26 -49.40
CA GLY A 39 16.23 13.20 -50.19
C GLY A 39 17.21 12.35 -49.37
N GLY A 40 16.93 12.13 -48.08
CA GLY A 40 17.72 11.29 -47.18
C GLY A 40 18.95 11.96 -46.54
N LYS A 41 19.36 13.16 -46.98
CA LYS A 41 20.55 13.84 -46.45
C LYS A 41 20.40 14.32 -44.99
N ALA A 42 19.17 14.55 -44.54
CA ALA A 42 18.90 14.99 -43.17
C ALA A 42 18.60 13.86 -42.17
N LEU A 43 18.69 12.58 -42.59
CA LEU A 43 18.31 11.44 -41.74
C LEU A 43 19.10 11.41 -40.42
N LEU A 44 20.44 11.52 -40.51
CA LEU A 44 21.33 11.44 -39.35
C LEU A 44 21.13 12.58 -38.33
N PRO A 45 21.12 13.88 -38.72
CA PRO A 45 20.89 14.95 -37.76
C PRO A 45 19.49 14.94 -37.14
N VAL A 46 18.46 14.54 -37.90
CA VAL A 46 17.08 14.43 -37.39
C VAL A 46 16.96 13.32 -36.35
N LEU A 47 17.59 12.18 -36.59
CA LEU A 47 17.57 11.04 -35.66
C LEU A 47 18.27 11.38 -34.35
N VAL A 48 19.43 12.05 -34.42
CA VAL A 48 20.21 12.47 -33.24
C VAL A 48 19.55 13.63 -32.49
N ALA A 49 18.98 14.62 -33.19
CA ALA A 49 18.43 15.82 -32.56
C ALA A 49 17.03 15.61 -31.96
N TYR A 50 16.20 14.74 -32.55
CA TYR A 50 14.82 14.57 -32.13
C TYR A 50 14.51 13.17 -31.59
N ILE A 51 14.92 12.11 -32.29
CA ILE A 51 14.51 10.74 -31.94
C ILE A 51 15.28 10.21 -30.72
N VAL A 52 16.57 10.51 -30.60
CA VAL A 52 17.38 10.08 -29.45
C VAL A 52 16.94 10.75 -28.13
N PRO A 53 16.73 12.07 -28.05
CA PRO A 53 16.29 12.71 -26.81
C PRO A 53 14.86 12.31 -26.42
N THR A 54 13.93 12.22 -27.38
CA THR A 54 12.54 11.82 -27.08
C THR A 54 12.45 10.34 -26.73
N GLY A 55 13.23 9.48 -27.38
CA GLY A 55 13.34 8.06 -27.06
C GLY A 55 13.94 7.82 -25.68
N LEU A 56 15.01 8.55 -25.33
CA LEU A 56 15.60 8.51 -23.99
C LEU A 56 14.61 9.01 -22.93
N LEU A 57 13.90 10.11 -23.19
CA LEU A 57 12.88 10.62 -22.28
C LEU A 57 11.71 9.63 -22.10
N ALA A 58 11.29 8.96 -23.18
CA ALA A 58 10.28 7.91 -23.13
C ALA A 58 10.77 6.69 -22.33
N LEU A 59 12.06 6.32 -22.46
CA LEU A 59 12.68 5.24 -21.69
C LEU A 59 12.78 5.58 -20.19
N LEU A 60 13.00 6.86 -19.86
CA LEU A 60 13.03 7.35 -18.48
C LEU A 60 11.64 7.36 -17.82
N THR A 61 10.56 7.35 -18.60
CA THR A 61 9.21 7.10 -18.07
C THR A 61 9.00 5.60 -17.83
N ALA A 62 9.58 5.08 -16.75
CA ALA A 62 9.40 3.69 -16.35
C ALA A 62 7.90 3.34 -16.21
N PRO A 63 7.45 2.17 -16.69
CA PRO A 63 6.07 1.74 -16.50
C PRO A 63 5.84 1.53 -15.00
N VAL A 64 5.06 2.42 -14.39
CA VAL A 64 4.60 2.28 -13.01
C VAL A 64 3.34 1.43 -13.04
N GLU A 65 3.49 0.17 -12.68
CA GLU A 65 2.39 -0.77 -12.53
C GLU A 65 2.11 -0.97 -11.05
N MET A 66 0.84 -1.00 -10.66
CA MET A 66 0.45 -1.22 -9.28
C MET A 66 -0.87 -1.97 -9.29
N THR A 67 -0.89 -3.10 -8.62
CA THR A 67 -2.04 -3.97 -8.48
C THR A 67 -2.38 -4.05 -7.01
N VAL A 68 -3.63 -3.74 -6.69
CA VAL A 68 -4.17 -3.77 -5.33
C VAL A 68 -4.99 -5.03 -5.19
N THR A 69 -4.58 -5.92 -4.27
CA THR A 69 -5.39 -7.07 -3.83
C THR A 69 -5.94 -6.80 -2.44
N THR A 70 -6.80 -7.71 -1.96
CA THR A 70 -7.42 -7.61 -0.63
C THR A 70 -6.42 -7.62 0.52
N GLU A 71 -5.25 -8.26 0.33
CA GLU A 71 -4.25 -8.47 1.39
C GLU A 71 -2.94 -7.74 1.14
N ARG A 72 -2.61 -7.45 -0.12
CA ARG A 72 -1.31 -6.89 -0.49
C ARG A 72 -1.45 -5.88 -1.63
N VAL A 73 -0.49 -4.97 -1.71
CA VAL A 73 -0.32 -4.05 -2.82
C VAL A 73 1.05 -4.32 -3.41
N TYR A 74 1.08 -4.81 -4.65
CA TYR A 74 2.32 -5.06 -5.37
C TYR A 74 2.42 -4.23 -6.64
N GLY A 75 3.63 -3.92 -7.06
CA GLY A 75 3.85 -3.08 -8.23
C GLY A 75 5.29 -2.69 -8.47
N THR A 76 5.50 -1.94 -9.53
CA THR A 76 6.75 -1.25 -9.86
C THR A 76 6.60 0.23 -9.50
N GLY A 77 7.32 0.68 -8.48
CA GLY A 77 7.34 2.08 -8.06
C GLY A 77 8.02 3.02 -9.08
N SER A 78 8.09 4.32 -8.76
CA SER A 78 8.54 5.42 -9.64
C SER A 78 9.99 5.38 -10.15
N TRP A 79 10.67 4.23 -10.08
CA TRP A 79 12.03 4.02 -10.59
C TRP A 79 12.26 2.54 -10.99
N GLY A 80 11.19 1.82 -11.36
CA GLY A 80 11.28 0.40 -11.72
C GLY A 80 11.54 -0.54 -10.53
N LYS A 81 11.57 -0.04 -9.30
CA LYS A 81 11.71 -0.87 -8.09
C LYS A 81 10.44 -1.70 -7.91
N LYS A 82 10.59 -3.03 -7.88
CA LYS A 82 9.52 -3.93 -7.48
C LYS A 82 9.24 -3.72 -6.00
N VAL A 83 7.98 -3.51 -5.68
CA VAL A 83 7.48 -3.19 -4.36
C VAL A 83 6.33 -4.14 -4.09
N ASP A 84 6.39 -4.80 -2.94
CA ASP A 84 5.34 -5.66 -2.44
C ASP A 84 5.11 -5.27 -0.98
N LEU A 85 3.90 -4.82 -0.69
CA LEU A 85 3.50 -4.25 0.59
C LEU A 85 2.25 -4.97 1.09
N PRO A 86 2.32 -5.62 2.25
CA PRO A 86 1.11 -6.07 2.93
C PRO A 86 0.24 -4.88 3.30
N ILE A 87 -1.08 -5.00 3.14
CA ILE A 87 -2.02 -3.93 3.45
C ILE A 87 -1.92 -3.48 4.92
N ASP A 88 -1.55 -4.41 5.82
CA ASP A 88 -1.41 -4.17 7.26
C ASP A 88 -0.27 -3.22 7.60
N THR A 89 0.73 -3.09 6.71
CA THR A 89 1.84 -2.16 6.91
C THR A 89 1.50 -0.73 6.53
N ILE A 90 0.37 -0.52 5.83
CA ILE A 90 -0.06 0.78 5.31
C ILE A 90 -0.74 1.58 6.41
N SER A 91 -0.06 2.64 6.89
CA SER A 91 -0.58 3.53 7.92
C SER A 91 -1.32 4.75 7.35
N SER A 92 -1.00 5.15 6.13
CA SER A 92 -1.61 6.33 5.51
C SER A 92 -1.50 6.28 3.99
N ILE A 93 -2.48 6.91 3.34
CA ILE A 93 -2.49 7.11 1.89
C ILE A 93 -2.70 8.60 1.61
N SER A 94 -1.92 9.15 0.67
CA SER A 94 -2.11 10.53 0.20
C SER A 94 -1.95 10.63 -1.30
N SER A 95 -2.66 11.59 -1.91
CA SER A 95 -2.56 11.86 -3.33
C SER A 95 -1.36 12.75 -3.63
N SER A 96 -0.52 12.35 -4.58
CA SER A 96 0.58 13.18 -5.06
C SER A 96 0.10 14.18 -6.12
N ILE A 97 0.70 15.38 -6.09
CA ILE A 97 0.40 16.51 -6.98
C ILE A 97 0.68 16.15 -8.46
N LEU A 98 1.69 15.30 -8.70
CA LEU A 98 2.08 14.82 -10.04
C LEU A 98 1.28 13.60 -10.54
N GLY A 99 0.04 13.41 -10.05
CA GLY A 99 -0.83 12.33 -10.52
C GLY A 99 -0.40 10.95 -10.02
N GLY A 100 0.06 10.88 -8.77
CA GLY A 100 0.50 9.64 -8.11
C GLY A 100 -0.18 9.39 -6.76
N ILE A 101 0.21 8.31 -6.09
CA ILE A 101 -0.20 7.96 -4.74
C ILE A 101 1.06 7.78 -3.89
N ILE A 102 1.03 8.31 -2.68
CA ILE A 102 2.08 8.13 -1.67
C ILE A 102 1.49 7.25 -0.57
N ILE A 103 2.12 6.11 -0.35
CA ILE A 103 1.76 5.16 0.70
C ILE A 103 2.75 5.31 1.83
N GLY A 104 2.27 5.63 3.03
CA GLY A 104 3.04 5.62 4.26
C GLY A 104 2.95 4.25 4.89
N THR A 105 4.10 3.66 5.18
CA THR A 105 4.23 2.42 5.97
C THR A 105 5.07 2.65 7.21
N SER A 106 5.05 1.70 8.14
CA SER A 106 5.93 1.69 9.32
C SER A 106 7.42 1.80 8.95
N SER A 107 7.80 1.33 7.77
CA SER A 107 9.18 1.35 7.25
C SER A 107 9.52 2.60 6.42
N GLY A 108 8.54 3.47 6.13
CA GLY A 108 8.76 4.70 5.37
C GLY A 108 7.71 4.97 4.29
N ARG A 109 7.99 5.96 3.43
CA ARG A 109 7.05 6.46 2.41
C ARG A 109 7.43 5.96 1.02
N ILE A 110 6.50 5.31 0.34
CA ILE A 110 6.67 4.80 -1.02
C ILE A 110 5.81 5.62 -1.98
N LYS A 111 6.43 6.06 -3.08
CA LYS A 111 5.79 6.91 -4.09
C LYS A 111 5.53 6.11 -5.35
N PHE A 112 4.26 6.01 -5.72
CA PHE A 112 3.82 5.52 -7.01
C PHE A 112 3.41 6.74 -7.84
N ALA A 113 4.17 7.09 -8.88
CA ALA A 113 3.90 8.24 -9.74
C ALA A 113 3.22 7.82 -11.04
N GLY A 114 2.41 8.71 -11.64
CA GLY A 114 1.84 8.45 -12.96
C GLY A 114 0.82 7.31 -12.98
N LEU A 115 -0.05 7.18 -11.97
CA LEU A 115 -1.19 6.27 -12.04
C LEU A 115 -2.34 6.94 -12.79
N GLY A 116 -2.74 6.35 -13.91
CA GLY A 116 -3.88 6.84 -14.69
C GLY A 116 -5.21 6.71 -13.94
N ASN A 117 -5.31 5.74 -13.03
CA ASN A 117 -6.54 5.41 -12.31
C ASN A 117 -6.46 5.72 -10.81
N LYS A 118 -5.88 6.88 -10.45
CA LYS A 118 -5.59 7.22 -9.05
C LYS A 118 -6.81 7.21 -8.13
N LYS A 119 -7.98 7.63 -8.62
CA LYS A 119 -9.20 7.79 -7.80
C LYS A 119 -9.75 6.44 -7.36
N GLU A 120 -9.82 5.49 -8.29
CA GLU A 120 -10.30 4.14 -8.01
C GLU A 120 -9.37 3.41 -7.06
N ILE A 121 -8.06 3.47 -7.34
CA ILE A 121 -7.03 2.87 -6.49
C ILE A 121 -7.04 3.48 -5.09
N TYR A 122 -7.11 4.81 -4.98
CA TYR A 122 -7.22 5.49 -3.69
C TYR A 122 -8.45 5.04 -2.91
N ARG A 123 -9.61 4.94 -3.59
CA ARG A 123 -10.86 4.50 -2.96
C ARG A 123 -10.77 3.04 -2.50
N CYS A 124 -10.28 2.13 -3.35
CA CYS A 124 -10.10 0.73 -2.97
C CYS A 124 -9.19 0.56 -1.75
N ILE A 125 -8.04 1.24 -1.71
CA ILE A 125 -7.13 1.15 -0.56
C ILE A 125 -7.78 1.78 0.68
N SER A 126 -8.44 2.94 0.55
CA SER A 126 -9.15 3.57 1.66
C SER A 126 -10.26 2.68 2.22
N ASP A 127 -11.05 2.04 1.35
CA ASP A 127 -12.13 1.14 1.74
C ASP A 127 -11.58 -0.10 2.45
N LEU A 128 -10.45 -0.65 1.99
CA LEU A 128 -9.76 -1.75 2.67
C LEU A 128 -9.26 -1.34 4.06
N LEU A 129 -8.66 -0.16 4.19
CA LEU A 129 -8.18 0.35 5.47
C LEU A 129 -9.33 0.60 6.44
N VAL A 130 -10.46 1.15 5.97
CA VAL A 130 -11.66 1.37 6.80
C VAL A 130 -12.31 0.04 7.18
N ALA A 131 -12.44 -0.91 6.24
CA ALA A 131 -12.95 -2.24 6.52
C ALA A 131 -12.10 -2.93 7.58
N ARG A 132 -10.78 -2.84 7.47
CA ARG A 132 -9.82 -3.37 8.45
C ARG A 132 -9.85 -2.61 9.77
N GLN A 133 -10.04 -1.29 9.80
CA GLN A 133 -10.24 -0.56 11.05
C GLN A 133 -11.51 -1.03 11.76
N LYS A 134 -12.61 -1.30 11.04
CA LYS A 134 -13.83 -1.87 11.63
C LYS A 134 -13.59 -3.28 12.17
N THR A 135 -12.84 -4.12 11.46
CA THR A 135 -12.47 -5.45 11.93
C THR A 135 -11.47 -5.40 13.09
N HIS A 136 -10.46 -4.54 13.05
CA HIS A 136 -9.48 -4.36 14.13
C HIS A 136 -10.14 -3.70 15.35
N THR A 137 -11.12 -2.82 15.18
CA THR A 137 -11.92 -2.30 16.32
C THR A 137 -12.89 -3.37 16.84
N ALA A 138 -13.35 -4.30 16.00
CA ALA A 138 -14.06 -5.51 16.46
C ALA A 138 -13.13 -6.57 17.08
N VAL A 139 -11.81 -6.46 16.86
CA VAL A 139 -10.74 -7.26 17.52
C VAL A 139 -10.05 -6.47 18.65
N VAL A 140 -10.40 -5.18 18.83
CA VAL A 140 -10.52 -4.54 20.14
C VAL A 140 -11.92 -4.84 20.70
N GLN A 141 -12.36 -6.10 20.56
CA GLN A 141 -12.79 -6.74 21.79
C GLN A 141 -11.61 -6.64 22.75
N PRO A 142 -11.76 -6.15 24.00
CA PRO A 142 -10.81 -6.56 25.02
C PRO A 142 -10.66 -8.06 24.83
N GLN A 143 -9.42 -8.53 24.68
CA GLN A 143 -9.11 -9.95 24.75
C GLN A 143 -10.13 -10.55 25.70
N VAL A 144 -11.05 -11.36 25.20
CA VAL A 144 -11.87 -12.17 26.10
C VAL A 144 -10.79 -12.88 26.91
N PRO A 145 -10.61 -12.58 28.20
CA PRO A 145 -9.71 -13.39 28.98
C PRO A 145 -10.26 -14.78 28.77
N ALA A 146 -9.42 -15.71 28.31
CA ALA A 146 -9.75 -17.13 28.37
C ALA A 146 -10.51 -17.37 29.68
N PRO A 147 -11.63 -18.11 29.67
CA PRO A 147 -12.60 -18.16 30.77
C PRO A 147 -11.84 -18.12 32.08
N ALA A 148 -11.97 -17.00 32.82
CA ALA A 148 -11.07 -16.65 33.91
C ALA A 148 -10.84 -17.89 34.76
N SER A 149 -9.65 -18.48 34.63
CA SER A 149 -9.37 -19.71 35.35
C SER A 149 -9.41 -19.35 36.83
N ALA A 150 -9.91 -20.23 37.69
CA ALA A 150 -9.90 -20.03 39.15
C ALA A 150 -8.53 -19.53 39.66
N ALA A 151 -7.44 -19.90 38.96
CA ALA A 151 -6.08 -19.44 39.24
C ALA A 151 -5.84 -17.93 39.00
N ASP A 152 -6.42 -17.33 37.96
CA ASP A 152 -6.23 -15.90 37.63
C ASP A 152 -6.96 -14.99 38.62
N GLU A 153 -8.14 -15.42 39.09
CA GLU A 153 -8.86 -14.69 40.14
C GLU A 153 -8.12 -14.81 41.48
N LEU A 154 -7.63 -16.01 41.84
CA LEU A 154 -6.79 -16.20 43.02
C LEU A 154 -5.52 -15.33 43.01
N ALA A 155 -4.89 -15.15 41.85
CA ALA A 155 -3.72 -14.28 41.71
C ALA A 155 -4.05 -12.80 41.99
N LYS A 156 -5.23 -12.32 41.60
CA LYS A 156 -5.70 -10.95 41.91
C LYS A 156 -5.96 -10.76 43.40
N TYR A 157 -6.66 -11.71 44.03
CA TYR A 157 -6.91 -11.65 45.48
C TYR A 157 -5.60 -11.75 46.29
N LYS A 158 -4.61 -12.50 45.80
CA LYS A 158 -3.29 -12.58 46.46
C LYS A 158 -2.57 -11.24 46.43
N ASN A 159 -2.62 -10.52 45.31
CA ASN A 159 -2.07 -9.17 45.24
C ASN A 159 -2.79 -8.17 46.17
N LEU A 160 -4.10 -8.34 46.39
CA LEU A 160 -4.86 -7.52 47.36
C LEU A 160 -4.46 -7.82 48.81
N LEU A 161 -4.16 -9.08 49.13
CA LEU A 161 -3.65 -9.49 50.44
C LEU A 161 -2.24 -8.92 50.65
N ASP A 162 -1.36 -9.07 49.66
CA ASP A 162 0.03 -8.61 49.71
C ASP A 162 0.13 -7.06 49.75
N SER A 163 -0.88 -6.35 49.22
CA SER A 163 -1.01 -4.89 49.33
C SER A 163 -1.75 -4.44 50.60
N GLY A 164 -2.18 -5.36 51.46
CA GLY A 164 -2.86 -5.06 52.72
C GLY A 164 -4.27 -4.51 52.56
N VAL A 165 -4.87 -4.61 51.36
CA VAL A 165 -6.23 -4.14 51.06
C VAL A 165 -7.28 -5.11 51.62
N ILE A 166 -6.95 -6.40 51.69
CA ILE A 166 -7.79 -7.44 52.31
C ILE A 166 -6.99 -8.20 53.37
N THR A 167 -7.70 -8.78 54.32
CA THR A 167 -7.12 -9.62 55.38
C THR A 167 -7.02 -11.09 54.97
N GLN A 168 -6.18 -11.86 55.66
CA GLN A 168 -5.99 -13.30 55.40
C GLN A 168 -7.32 -14.08 55.43
N ALA A 169 -8.23 -13.73 56.34
CA ALA A 169 -9.54 -14.36 56.47
C ALA A 169 -10.46 -14.11 55.25
N GLU A 170 -10.40 -12.91 54.67
CA GLU A 170 -11.19 -12.53 53.49
C GLU A 170 -10.65 -13.19 52.21
N PHE A 171 -9.33 -13.32 52.11
CA PHE A 171 -8.69 -14.06 51.03
C PHE A 171 -9.09 -15.55 51.03
N ASP A 172 -9.05 -16.19 52.20
CA ASP A 172 -9.36 -17.63 52.32
C ASP A 172 -10.85 -17.93 52.07
N ALA A 173 -11.76 -17.02 52.42
CA ALA A 173 -13.18 -17.13 52.08
C ALA A 173 -13.40 -17.07 50.57
N LYS A 174 -12.78 -16.10 49.88
CA LYS A 174 -12.88 -15.96 48.41
C LYS A 174 -12.21 -17.12 47.67
N LYS A 175 -11.12 -17.67 48.22
CA LYS A 175 -10.45 -18.84 47.66
C LYS A 175 -11.33 -20.09 47.65
N LYS A 176 -12.10 -20.34 48.71
CA LYS A 176 -13.05 -21.47 48.76
C LYS A 176 -14.21 -21.31 47.79
N GLU A 177 -14.75 -20.09 47.68
CA GLU A 177 -15.83 -19.73 46.75
C GLU A 177 -15.40 -19.95 45.28
N ILE A 178 -14.19 -19.50 44.92
CA ILE A 178 -13.64 -19.63 43.56
C ILE A 178 -13.29 -21.10 43.21
N LEU A 179 -12.91 -21.90 44.20
CA LEU A 179 -12.60 -23.33 44.02
C LEU A 179 -13.82 -24.25 44.18
N GLY A 180 -15.00 -23.70 44.50
CA GLY A 180 -16.26 -24.45 44.62
C GLY A 180 -16.29 -25.48 45.75
N LEU A 181 -15.59 -25.22 46.86
CA LEU A 181 -15.42 -26.10 48.03
C LEU A 181 -16.27 -25.70 49.23
#